data_AF-A0A2J8GKG2-F1
#
_entry.id   AF-A0A2J8GKG2-F1
#
_cell.length_a   1.000
_cell.length_b   1.000
_cell.length_c   1.000
_cell.angle_alpha   90.00
_cell.angle_beta   90.00
_cell.angle_gamma   90.00
#
_symmetry.space_group_name_H-M   'P 1'
#
loop_
_entity.id
_entity.type
_entity.pdbx_description
1 polymer ?
#
loop_
_entity_poly.entity_id
_entity_poly.type
_entity_poly.pdbx_seq_one_letter_code
_entity_poly.pdbx_strand_id
1 'polypeptide(L)'
;MAISEQLPDVITDKGEKATSRAKRANSKTGADTQDAAAGLAVSGPQTESQPAVSTFVIDTSVLLSDPRALLRFAEHEVIVPIVVITELEGKRHDPELGYFARKALRLLDDLRIQHGGLNRPIPLGDAGGTLMIEMNHISADVLPAGFRGGDNDSRILAVAKNLSNEGRNVTVVSKDLPMRVKASAMGLLADEYRNELVKDSGWTGVAEIDASDEEISTLYGHEPVFIPAAAEMPVNTGLVVLSSRGSALGRVGADKQVRLVKGDRDIFGLHGRSAEQRLAIDLLMDPAVGIVSLGGRAGTGKSALALCAGLEAVLERREHRKVIVFRPLFAVGGQELGYLPGSEQEKMNPWAQAVFDTLGALVSQEVVEEVMDRGMLEVMPLTHIRGRSLHDAFVIVDEAQSLEKNVLLTVMSRIGQNSKIVLTHDVAQRDNLRVGRHDGIAAVVETLKGHPLFGHITLTRSERSPIAALVTDLLEGA
;
A
#
# COMPACT_ATOMS: atom_id res chain seq x y z
N MET A 1 33.72 -69.26 47.06
CA MET A 1 33.90 -68.54 45.77
C MET A 1 33.54 -67.09 46.03
N ALA A 2 34.47 -66.24 46.48
CA ALA A 2 35.64 -65.68 45.81
C ALA A 2 35.37 -64.42 44.94
N ILE A 3 35.63 -63.25 45.54
CA ILE A 3 36.38 -62.06 45.02
C ILE A 3 35.57 -61.13 44.08
N SER A 4 35.22 -59.86 44.40
CA SER A 4 35.94 -58.65 44.89
C SER A 4 36.75 -57.89 43.83
N GLU A 5 36.32 -56.66 43.49
CA GLU A 5 37.15 -55.48 43.17
C GLU A 5 36.21 -54.25 43.17
N GLN A 6 36.20 -53.41 44.22
CA GLN A 6 37.14 -52.34 44.64
C GLN A 6 36.82 -50.95 44.05
N LEU A 7 36.33 -50.08 44.94
CA LEU A 7 36.47 -48.61 44.89
C LEU A 7 37.95 -48.22 45.15
N PRO A 8 38.35 -46.95 44.95
CA PRO A 8 38.32 -46.05 46.11
C PRO A 8 37.89 -44.61 45.81
N ASP A 9 37.60 -43.95 46.92
CA ASP A 9 37.19 -42.57 47.11
C ASP A 9 38.38 -41.75 47.68
N VAL A 10 38.34 -40.42 47.47
CA VAL A 10 38.98 -39.35 48.28
C VAL A 10 40.51 -39.14 48.17
N ILE A 11 40.92 -37.87 47.89
CA ILE A 11 41.68 -36.98 48.81
C ILE A 11 41.73 -35.54 48.24
N THR A 12 41.37 -34.62 49.14
CA THR A 12 41.46 -33.16 49.19
C THR A 12 42.91 -32.61 49.15
N ASP A 13 43.16 -31.37 48.69
CA ASP A 13 43.53 -30.23 49.56
C ASP A 13 43.85 -28.92 48.78
N LYS A 14 43.44 -27.80 49.40
CA LYS A 14 43.96 -26.40 49.42
C LYS A 14 44.49 -25.68 48.18
N GLY A 15 43.91 -24.49 47.98
CA GLY A 15 44.56 -23.34 47.32
C GLY A 15 43.72 -22.06 47.47
N GLU A 16 43.93 -21.32 48.55
CA GLU A 16 43.31 -20.02 48.86
C GLU A 16 43.60 -18.91 47.83
N LYS A 17 42.79 -17.83 47.94
CA LYS A 17 43.00 -16.41 47.57
C LYS A 17 42.31 -15.95 46.29
N ALA A 18 41.75 -14.75 46.21
CA ALA A 18 41.32 -13.78 47.21
C ALA A 18 40.42 -12.81 46.45
N THR A 19 39.28 -12.47 47.04
CA THR A 19 38.46 -11.32 46.66
C THR A 19 39.24 -10.04 46.97
N SER A 20 39.54 -9.21 45.98
CA SER A 20 40.05 -7.85 46.22
C SER A 20 39.00 -6.81 45.83
N ARG A 21 38.38 -6.25 46.87
CA ARG A 21 37.62 -5.02 46.88
C ARG A 21 38.53 -3.98 47.55
N ALA A 22 38.98 -2.95 46.84
CA ALA A 22 39.42 -1.68 47.44
C ALA A 22 39.44 -0.60 46.34
N LYS A 23 38.56 0.42 46.35
CA LYS A 23 38.50 1.64 47.19
C LYS A 23 39.65 2.64 46.96
N ARG A 24 39.21 3.88 46.69
CA ARG A 24 39.81 5.21 46.97
C ARG A 24 40.79 5.74 45.91
N ALA A 25 40.83 7.04 45.57
CA ALA A 25 40.21 8.22 46.18
C ALA A 25 40.15 9.43 45.21
N ASN A 26 39.09 10.23 45.39
CA ASN A 26 38.99 11.70 45.40
C ASN A 26 40.17 12.58 44.94
N SER A 27 39.82 13.58 44.14
CA SER A 27 39.81 15.04 44.46
C SER A 27 40.09 15.82 43.15
N LYS A 28 39.44 16.94 42.81
CA LYS A 28 39.01 18.09 43.61
C LYS A 28 37.89 18.89 42.92
N THR A 29 37.02 19.47 43.76
CA THR A 29 36.35 20.79 43.70
C THR A 29 35.42 21.09 42.53
N GLY A 30 34.17 21.53 42.68
CA GLY A 30 33.44 22.14 43.79
C GLY A 30 32.46 23.14 43.17
N ALA A 31 31.16 22.89 43.30
CA ALA A 31 30.19 23.71 44.05
C ALA A 31 29.58 24.94 43.32
N ASP A 32 28.26 24.85 43.19
CA ASP A 32 27.18 25.83 42.97
C ASP A 32 27.48 27.32 43.14
N THR A 33 26.89 28.17 42.28
CA THR A 33 25.77 29.10 42.62
C THR A 33 25.36 30.00 41.45
N GLN A 34 24.05 29.97 41.18
CA GLN A 34 23.07 31.05 40.87
C GLN A 34 23.45 32.42 40.25
N ASP A 35 22.50 32.85 39.41
CA ASP A 35 22.02 34.21 39.12
C ASP A 35 22.91 35.20 38.35
N ALA A 36 22.43 35.64 37.17
CA ALA A 36 21.81 36.96 37.02
C ALA A 36 21.44 37.28 35.55
N ALA A 37 20.42 38.12 35.43
CA ALA A 37 19.67 38.49 34.24
C ALA A 37 20.36 39.52 33.31
N ALA A 38 19.68 39.73 32.17
CA ALA A 38 19.46 40.99 31.45
C ALA A 38 20.21 41.21 30.12
N GLY A 39 19.44 41.52 29.06
CA GLY A 39 19.94 42.21 27.86
C GLY A 39 19.14 41.99 26.57
N LEU A 40 17.98 42.64 26.44
CA LEU A 40 17.31 42.92 25.16
C LEU A 40 18.19 43.86 24.29
N ALA A 41 18.27 43.64 22.97
CA ALA A 41 18.29 44.73 21.97
C ALA A 41 18.08 44.22 20.52
N VAL A 42 17.21 44.95 19.82
CA VAL A 42 16.67 44.78 18.47
C VAL A 42 17.63 45.30 17.38
N SER A 43 17.68 44.64 16.22
CA SER A 43 17.89 45.30 14.91
C SER A 43 17.58 44.31 13.77
N GLY A 44 16.37 44.34 13.20
CA GLY A 44 16.08 45.03 11.94
C GLY A 44 15.19 44.11 11.08
N PRO A 45 14.40 44.62 10.13
CA PRO A 45 13.49 43.79 9.35
C PRO A 45 14.31 42.82 8.51
N GLN A 46 14.21 41.52 8.80
CA GLN A 46 14.73 40.50 7.90
C GLN A 46 13.92 40.58 6.62
N THR A 47 14.56 41.07 5.57
CA THR A 47 14.12 40.96 4.20
C THR A 47 13.70 39.52 3.95
N GLU A 48 12.43 39.30 3.59
CA GLU A 48 11.94 38.00 3.15
C GLU A 48 12.87 37.49 2.05
N SER A 49 13.71 36.51 2.38
CA SER A 49 14.54 35.83 1.39
C SER A 49 13.60 35.03 0.49
N GLN A 50 13.46 35.46 -0.77
CA GLN A 50 12.81 34.65 -1.79
C GLN A 50 13.39 33.22 -1.75
N PRO A 51 12.57 32.16 -1.81
CA PRO A 51 13.08 30.79 -1.79
C PRO A 51 14.07 30.62 -2.94
N ALA A 52 15.28 30.12 -2.63
CA ALA A 52 16.30 29.87 -3.64
C ALA A 52 15.76 28.86 -4.67
N VAL A 53 15.69 29.26 -5.94
CA VAL A 53 15.23 28.39 -7.02
C VAL A 53 16.21 27.23 -7.15
N SER A 54 15.74 26.01 -6.87
CA SER A 54 16.51 24.78 -7.03
C SER A 54 16.39 24.25 -8.46
N THR A 55 17.44 23.59 -8.94
CA THR A 55 17.48 22.92 -10.24
C THR A 55 17.32 21.42 -10.05
N PHE A 56 16.24 20.84 -10.58
CA PHE A 56 15.98 19.40 -10.54
C PHE A 56 16.34 18.76 -11.87
N VAL A 57 17.28 17.81 -11.83
CA VAL A 57 17.62 16.98 -13.00
C VAL A 57 16.84 15.67 -12.89
N ILE A 58 15.94 15.44 -13.84
CA ILE A 58 14.98 14.35 -13.79
C ILE A 58 15.55 13.10 -14.48
N ASP A 59 15.53 11.99 -13.77
CA ASP A 59 15.84 10.66 -14.29
C ASP A 59 14.63 10.03 -15.02
N THR A 60 14.89 9.13 -15.97
CA THR A 60 13.86 8.42 -16.74
C THR A 60 12.94 7.58 -15.86
N SER A 61 13.47 6.97 -14.79
CA SER A 61 12.70 6.18 -13.82
C SER A 61 11.53 6.96 -13.22
N VAL A 62 11.66 8.29 -13.10
CA VAL A 62 10.62 9.19 -12.62
C VAL A 62 9.46 9.24 -13.60
N LEU A 63 9.73 9.54 -14.87
CA LEU A 63 8.70 9.68 -15.93
C LEU A 63 8.06 8.36 -16.33
N LEU A 64 8.80 7.26 -16.23
CA LEU A 64 8.26 5.91 -16.41
C LEU A 64 7.32 5.49 -15.29
N SER A 65 7.31 6.22 -14.17
CA SER A 65 6.44 5.94 -13.03
C SER A 65 5.33 6.97 -12.82
N ASP A 66 5.57 8.23 -13.16
CA ASP A 66 4.58 9.31 -13.19
C ASP A 66 4.85 10.20 -14.42
N PRO A 67 4.05 10.05 -15.50
CA PRO A 67 4.22 10.82 -16.73
C PRO A 67 4.03 12.33 -16.55
N ARG A 68 3.42 12.75 -15.42
CA ARG A 68 3.18 14.15 -15.07
C ARG A 68 4.16 14.68 -14.02
N ALA A 69 5.18 13.90 -13.63
CA ALA A 69 6.15 14.33 -12.62
C ALA A 69 6.78 15.69 -12.92
N LEU A 70 7.02 16.00 -14.20
CA LEU A 70 7.56 17.29 -14.63
C LEU A 70 6.73 18.48 -14.15
N LEU A 71 5.42 18.32 -13.97
CA LEU A 71 4.51 19.40 -13.56
C LEU A 71 4.49 19.63 -12.04
N ARG A 72 5.21 18.81 -11.25
CA ARG A 72 5.14 18.82 -9.79
C ARG A 72 6.23 19.64 -9.11
N PHE A 73 7.15 20.20 -9.88
CA PHE A 73 8.22 21.06 -9.42
C PHE A 73 7.93 22.51 -9.85
N ALA A 74 6.68 22.95 -9.69
CA ALA A 74 6.12 24.12 -10.38
C ALA A 74 6.79 25.44 -9.99
N GLU A 75 7.46 25.49 -8.84
CA GLU A 75 8.22 26.63 -8.31
C GLU A 75 9.73 26.57 -8.63
N HIS A 76 10.18 25.57 -9.39
CA HIS A 76 11.60 25.25 -9.57
C HIS A 76 12.03 25.08 -11.03
N GLU A 77 13.35 25.03 -11.27
CA GLU A 77 13.90 24.73 -12.60
C GLU A 77 13.97 23.22 -12.80
N VAL A 78 13.27 22.70 -13.81
CA VAL A 78 13.23 21.29 -14.18
C VAL A 78 14.04 21.07 -15.45
N ILE A 79 15.07 20.25 -15.34
CA ILE A 79 15.96 19.88 -16.43
C ILE A 79 15.75 18.42 -16.78
N VAL A 80 15.43 18.16 -18.05
CA VAL A 80 15.30 16.80 -18.60
C VAL A 80 16.46 16.54 -19.55
N PRO A 81 17.45 15.70 -19.18
CA PRO A 81 18.52 15.31 -20.08
C PRO A 81 17.99 14.65 -21.35
N ILE A 82 18.58 14.94 -22.51
CA ILE A 82 18.15 14.36 -23.80
C ILE A 82 18.16 12.82 -23.83
N VAL A 83 19.05 12.19 -23.04
CA VAL A 83 19.08 10.73 -22.89
C VAL A 83 17.77 10.18 -22.35
N VAL A 84 17.05 10.92 -21.50
CA VAL A 84 15.74 10.52 -20.97
C VAL A 84 14.74 10.34 -22.10
N ILE A 85 14.76 11.22 -23.11
CA ILE A 85 13.90 11.09 -24.29
C ILE A 85 14.22 9.81 -25.06
N THR A 86 15.51 9.49 -25.20
CA THR A 86 15.96 8.28 -25.89
C THR A 86 15.51 7.01 -25.15
N GLU A 87 15.57 7.02 -23.82
CA GLU A 87 15.11 5.91 -23.00
C GLU A 87 13.60 5.75 -23.02
N LEU A 88 12.84 6.85 -22.93
CA LEU A 88 11.38 6.82 -23.07
C LEU A 88 10.97 6.25 -24.44
N GLU A 89 11.65 6.66 -25.53
CA GLU A 89 11.44 6.14 -26.87
C GLU A 89 11.67 4.61 -26.91
N GLY A 90 12.80 4.15 -26.36
CA GLY A 90 13.13 2.73 -26.27
C GLY A 90 12.11 1.92 -25.45
N LYS A 91 11.41 2.55 -24.50
CA LYS A 91 10.38 1.91 -23.66
C LYS A 91 8.96 2.02 -24.21
N ARG A 92 8.72 2.66 -25.36
CA ARG A 92 7.35 2.86 -25.91
C ARG A 92 6.57 1.59 -26.17
N HIS A 93 7.24 0.48 -26.49
CA HIS A 93 6.61 -0.81 -26.78
C HIS A 93 6.70 -1.80 -25.62
N ASP A 94 7.24 -1.36 -24.49
CA ASP A 94 7.32 -2.17 -23.28
C ASP A 94 5.90 -2.52 -22.78
N PRO A 95 5.59 -3.80 -22.52
CA PRO A 95 4.27 -4.23 -22.06
C PRO A 95 3.82 -3.58 -20.75
N GLU A 96 4.77 -3.26 -19.87
CA GLU A 96 4.51 -2.69 -18.54
C GLU A 96 4.68 -1.17 -18.57
N LEU A 97 5.79 -0.70 -19.11
CA LEU A 97 6.19 0.71 -19.03
C LEU A 97 5.74 1.57 -20.21
N GLY A 98 5.31 0.94 -21.31
CA GLY A 98 5.03 1.63 -22.57
C GLY A 98 3.89 2.64 -22.48
N TYR A 99 2.90 2.41 -21.60
CA TYR A 99 1.85 3.41 -21.36
C TYR A 99 2.42 4.71 -20.78
N PHE A 100 3.26 4.60 -19.75
CA PHE A 100 3.87 5.74 -19.06
C PHE A 100 4.81 6.49 -19.99
N ALA A 101 5.66 5.76 -20.71
CA ALA A 101 6.55 6.33 -21.73
C ALA A 101 5.77 7.13 -22.80
N ARG A 102 4.70 6.55 -23.37
CA ARG A 102 3.87 7.25 -24.36
C ARG A 102 3.16 8.48 -23.78
N LYS A 103 2.73 8.43 -22.52
CA LYS A 103 2.08 9.58 -21.85
C LYS A 103 3.08 10.71 -21.58
N ALA A 104 4.29 10.38 -21.14
CA ALA A 104 5.35 11.36 -20.89
C ALA A 104 5.79 12.02 -22.20
N LEU A 105 6.00 11.24 -23.26
CA LEU A 105 6.33 11.76 -24.60
C LEU A 105 5.21 12.64 -25.17
N ARG A 106 3.94 12.28 -24.96
CA ARG A 106 2.81 13.14 -25.36
C ARG A 106 2.79 14.47 -24.60
N LEU A 107 3.01 14.45 -23.28
CA LEU A 107 3.10 15.69 -22.49
C LEU A 107 4.23 16.59 -23.01
N LEU A 108 5.39 16.02 -23.31
CA LEU A 108 6.52 16.76 -23.88
C LEU A 108 6.18 17.32 -25.28
N ASP A 109 5.49 16.55 -26.13
CA ASP A 109 5.07 17.04 -27.44
C ASP A 109 4.03 18.18 -27.33
N ASP A 110 3.07 18.07 -26.41
CA ASP A 110 2.08 19.12 -26.13
C ASP A 110 2.78 20.42 -25.71
N LEU A 111 3.75 20.34 -24.79
CA LEU A 111 4.56 21.48 -24.34
C LEU A 111 5.42 22.06 -25.47
N ARG A 112 6.00 21.20 -26.33
CA ARG A 112 6.77 21.63 -27.51
C ARG A 112 5.89 22.42 -28.48
N ILE A 113 4.67 21.94 -28.75
CA ILE A 113 3.72 22.61 -29.64
C ILE A 113 3.31 23.97 -29.05
N GLN A 114 3.02 24.01 -27.76
CA GLN A 114 2.60 25.22 -27.06
C GLN A 114 3.69 26.32 -27.04
N HIS A 115 4.96 25.95 -26.84
CA HIS A 115 6.05 26.91 -26.63
C HIS A 115 7.03 27.04 -27.81
N GLY A 116 6.79 26.29 -28.90
CA GLY A 116 7.59 26.31 -30.13
C GLY A 116 8.93 25.56 -30.05
N GLY A 117 9.22 24.91 -28.93
CA GLY A 117 10.47 24.17 -28.67
C GLY A 117 10.71 23.95 -27.18
N LEU A 118 11.60 23.01 -26.85
CA LEU A 118 11.98 22.67 -25.47
C LEU A 118 13.48 22.86 -25.18
N ASN A 119 14.23 23.42 -26.15
CA ASN A 119 15.67 23.66 -26.06
C ASN A 119 16.03 24.95 -25.29
N ARG A 120 15.03 25.62 -24.72
CA ARG A 120 15.15 26.82 -23.88
C ARG A 120 14.18 26.68 -22.71
N PRO A 121 14.42 27.36 -21.58
CA PRO A 121 13.48 27.33 -20.46
C PRO A 121 12.10 27.80 -20.90
N ILE A 122 11.09 26.96 -20.67
CA ILE A 122 9.66 27.28 -20.86
C ILE A 122 8.97 27.36 -19.50
N PRO A 123 7.97 28.23 -19.31
CA PRO A 123 7.27 28.33 -18.03
C PRO A 123 6.51 27.03 -17.73
N LEU A 124 6.54 26.63 -16.46
CA LEU A 124 5.89 25.42 -15.95
C LEU A 124 4.77 25.81 -14.98
N GLY A 125 3.57 26.04 -15.51
CA GLY A 125 2.43 26.55 -14.74
C GLY A 125 2.59 28.01 -14.30
N ASP A 126 1.85 28.39 -13.26
CA ASP A 126 1.77 29.79 -12.79
C ASP A 126 2.67 30.10 -11.58
N ALA A 127 3.38 29.09 -11.04
CA ALA A 127 4.18 29.20 -9.83
C ALA A 127 5.64 29.68 -10.07
N GLY A 128 5.98 30.03 -11.32
CA GLY A 128 7.26 30.66 -11.67
C GLY A 128 8.42 29.71 -12.02
N GLY A 129 8.21 28.40 -11.97
CA GLY A 129 9.18 27.39 -12.40
C GLY A 129 9.30 27.26 -13.92
N THR A 130 10.31 26.52 -14.35
CA THR A 130 10.61 26.34 -15.78
C THR A 130 10.97 24.91 -16.13
N LEU A 131 10.70 24.48 -17.37
CA LEU A 131 11.14 23.20 -17.93
C LEU A 131 12.08 23.42 -19.11
N MET A 132 13.13 22.61 -19.24
CA MET A 132 14.00 22.56 -20.42
C MET A 132 14.52 21.15 -20.70
N ILE A 133 14.68 20.80 -21.98
CA ILE A 133 15.44 19.62 -22.41
C ILE A 133 16.91 20.03 -22.60
N GLU A 134 17.80 19.38 -21.86
CA GLU A 134 19.24 19.67 -21.85
C GLU A 134 20.02 18.75 -22.82
N MET A 135 20.85 19.36 -23.67
CA MET A 135 21.57 18.70 -24.77
C MET A 135 23.09 18.89 -24.75
N ASN A 136 23.61 19.91 -24.06
CA ASN A 136 25.00 20.36 -24.19
C ASN A 136 25.89 19.88 -23.03
N HIS A 137 25.33 19.70 -21.83
CA HIS A 137 26.06 19.32 -20.61
C HIS A 137 26.41 17.82 -20.54
N ILE A 138 26.80 17.22 -21.66
CA ILE A 138 26.97 15.77 -21.83
C ILE A 138 28.40 15.26 -21.60
N SER A 139 29.38 16.15 -21.33
CA SER A 139 30.76 15.72 -21.14
C SER A 139 30.92 14.87 -19.87
N ALA A 140 31.43 13.65 -20.04
CA ALA A 140 31.72 12.72 -18.95
C ALA A 140 33.05 13.00 -18.23
N ASP A 141 33.82 14.00 -18.67
CA ASP A 141 35.13 14.31 -18.07
C ASP A 141 35.01 14.78 -16.61
N VAL A 142 33.89 15.42 -16.28
CA VAL A 142 33.55 15.82 -14.90
C VAL A 142 33.24 14.64 -13.98
N LEU A 143 33.04 13.44 -14.54
CA LEU A 143 32.77 12.24 -13.76
C LEU A 143 34.07 11.55 -13.34
N PRO A 144 34.13 10.91 -12.16
CA PRO A 144 35.26 10.07 -11.78
C PRO A 144 35.41 8.88 -12.75
N ALA A 145 36.63 8.36 -12.90
CA ALA A 145 36.94 7.32 -13.89
C ALA A 145 36.02 6.08 -13.81
N GLY A 146 35.61 5.68 -12.59
CA GLY A 146 34.68 4.56 -12.37
C GLY A 146 33.24 4.80 -12.85
N PHE A 147 32.87 6.05 -13.18
CA PHE A 147 31.54 6.44 -13.64
C PHE A 147 31.52 6.88 -15.10
N ARG A 148 32.61 6.74 -15.87
CA ARG A 148 32.66 7.14 -17.29
C ARG A 148 32.12 6.07 -18.23
N GLY A 149 31.21 5.22 -17.75
CA GLY A 149 30.79 3.96 -18.40
C GLY A 149 30.00 4.10 -19.70
N GLY A 150 29.70 5.33 -20.15
CA GLY A 150 28.97 5.59 -21.39
C GLY A 150 27.49 5.15 -21.38
N ASP A 151 27.03 4.57 -20.28
CA ASP A 151 25.64 4.20 -20.01
C ASP A 151 24.76 5.44 -19.81
N ASN A 152 23.45 5.23 -19.80
CA ASN A 152 22.49 6.32 -19.73
C ASN A 152 22.53 7.03 -18.37
N ASP A 153 22.72 6.29 -17.28
CA ASP A 153 22.96 6.84 -15.93
C ASP A 153 24.11 7.86 -15.94
N SER A 154 25.26 7.49 -16.53
CA SER A 154 26.43 8.38 -16.60
C SER A 154 26.10 9.66 -17.37
N ARG A 155 25.27 9.60 -18.41
CA ARG A 155 24.86 10.79 -19.19
C ARG A 155 23.95 11.71 -18.38
N ILE A 156 23.04 11.17 -17.58
CA ILE A 156 22.18 11.95 -16.67
C ILE A 156 23.05 12.61 -15.58
N LEU A 157 23.97 11.85 -14.99
CA LEU A 157 24.90 12.36 -13.98
C LEU A 157 25.86 13.41 -14.55
N ALA A 158 26.30 13.28 -15.80
CA ALA A 158 27.13 14.28 -16.48
C ALA A 158 26.40 15.63 -16.57
N VAL A 159 25.12 15.62 -16.96
CA VAL A 159 24.30 16.83 -17.01
C VAL A 159 24.21 17.47 -15.63
N ALA A 160 23.84 16.69 -14.61
CA ALA A 160 23.71 17.20 -13.25
C ALA A 160 25.03 17.76 -12.69
N LYS A 161 26.14 17.06 -12.94
CA LYS A 161 27.46 17.47 -12.43
C LYS A 161 27.99 18.72 -13.11
N ASN A 162 27.83 18.83 -14.44
CA ASN A 162 28.24 20.04 -15.15
C ASN A 162 27.42 21.26 -14.68
N LEU A 163 26.09 21.14 -14.56
CA LEU A 163 25.24 22.22 -14.03
C LEU A 163 25.60 22.61 -12.59
N SER A 164 25.94 21.64 -11.76
CA SER A 164 26.41 21.90 -10.38
C SER A 164 27.76 22.63 -10.37
N ASN A 165 28.68 22.26 -11.27
CA ASN A 165 29.99 22.94 -11.41
C ASN A 165 29.85 24.38 -11.92
N GLU A 166 28.76 24.71 -12.62
CA GLU A 166 28.39 26.10 -12.98
C GLU A 166 27.82 26.91 -11.81
N GLY A 167 27.71 26.30 -10.62
CA GLY A 167 27.24 26.96 -9.41
C GLY A 167 25.72 26.85 -9.17
N ARG A 168 25.01 26.02 -9.95
CA ARG A 168 23.57 25.79 -9.72
C ARG A 168 23.34 24.87 -8.51
N ASN A 169 22.24 25.09 -7.81
CA ASN A 169 21.78 24.20 -6.73
C ASN A 169 21.07 22.98 -7.33
N VAL A 170 21.84 21.95 -7.69
CA VAL A 170 21.34 20.79 -8.44
C VAL A 170 20.96 19.62 -7.52
N THR A 171 19.73 19.13 -7.69
CA THR A 171 19.25 17.88 -7.10
C THR A 171 18.89 16.89 -8.22
N VAL A 172 19.50 15.70 -8.18
CA VAL A 172 19.13 14.58 -9.06
C VAL A 172 17.90 13.89 -8.47
N VAL A 173 16.83 13.78 -9.25
CA VAL A 173 15.59 13.13 -8.83
C VAL A 173 15.46 11.79 -9.53
N SER A 174 15.43 10.70 -8.76
CA SER A 174 15.36 9.34 -9.30
C SER A 174 14.59 8.39 -8.38
N LYS A 175 13.89 7.40 -8.95
CA LYS A 175 13.33 6.27 -8.17
C LYS A 175 14.35 5.17 -7.90
N ASP A 176 15.44 5.12 -8.65
CA ASP A 176 16.42 4.06 -8.56
C ASP A 176 17.46 4.37 -7.47
N LEU A 177 17.50 3.52 -6.44
CA LEU A 177 18.47 3.65 -5.36
C LEU A 177 19.93 3.68 -5.86
N PRO A 178 20.35 2.83 -6.82
CA PRO A 178 21.70 2.91 -7.36
C PRO A 178 22.02 4.29 -7.93
N MET A 179 21.13 4.88 -8.74
CA MET A 179 21.32 6.21 -9.33
C MET A 179 21.51 7.29 -8.26
N ARG A 180 20.71 7.27 -7.20
CA ARG A 180 20.85 8.21 -6.07
C ARG A 180 22.17 8.05 -5.32
N VAL A 181 22.62 6.80 -5.11
CA VAL A 181 23.93 6.51 -4.50
C VAL A 181 25.07 7.03 -5.38
N LYS A 182 25.01 6.82 -6.70
CA LYS A 182 26.01 7.33 -7.66
C LYS A 182 26.08 8.88 -7.60
N ALA A 183 24.92 9.55 -7.62
CA ALA A 183 24.86 11.02 -7.53
C ALA A 183 25.45 11.56 -6.22
N SER A 184 25.06 10.97 -5.08
CA SER A 184 25.58 11.36 -3.76
C SER A 184 27.09 11.14 -3.62
N ALA A 185 27.63 10.04 -4.15
CA ALA A 185 29.06 9.76 -4.17
C ALA A 185 29.89 10.80 -4.94
N MET A 186 29.24 11.60 -5.79
CA MET A 186 29.85 12.67 -6.59
C MET A 186 29.62 14.07 -6.00
N GLY A 187 29.03 14.16 -4.82
CA GLY A 187 28.71 15.41 -4.13
C GLY A 187 27.50 16.14 -4.72
N LEU A 188 26.63 15.46 -5.46
CA LEU A 188 25.34 16.00 -5.88
C LEU A 188 24.28 15.69 -4.82
N LEU A 189 23.32 16.60 -4.64
CA LEU A 189 22.10 16.27 -3.92
C LEU A 189 21.32 15.24 -4.75
N ALA A 190 20.76 14.25 -4.08
CA ALA A 190 19.96 13.21 -4.71
C ALA A 190 18.70 12.98 -3.87
N ASP A 191 17.55 13.06 -4.53
CA ASP A 191 16.26 12.84 -3.87
C ASP A 191 15.49 11.72 -4.54
N GLU A 192 14.70 11.03 -3.74
CA GLU A 192 13.80 10.00 -4.20
C GLU A 192 12.53 10.65 -4.73
N TYR A 193 12.15 10.37 -5.98
CA TYR A 193 10.82 10.80 -6.44
C TYR A 193 9.73 10.02 -5.70
N ARG A 194 9.19 10.67 -4.67
CA ARG A 194 8.02 10.21 -3.95
C ARG A 194 6.83 10.90 -4.57
N ASN A 195 6.07 10.13 -5.31
CA ASN A 195 4.76 10.60 -5.72
C ASN A 195 3.92 10.73 -4.45
N GLU A 196 3.65 11.94 -3.98
CA GLU A 196 2.62 12.19 -2.96
C GLU A 196 1.20 11.94 -3.53
N LEU A 197 1.02 10.89 -4.33
CA LEU A 197 -0.31 10.37 -4.62
C LEU A 197 -0.75 9.63 -3.38
N VAL A 198 -1.49 10.36 -2.55
CA VAL A 198 -2.22 9.88 -1.38
C VAL A 198 -1.31 9.56 -0.18
N LYS A 199 -1.26 10.50 0.77
CA LYS A 199 -0.86 10.18 2.15
C LYS A 199 -1.86 9.15 2.66
N ASP A 200 -1.38 7.95 2.98
CA ASP A 200 -2.15 6.94 3.69
C ASP A 200 -2.67 7.59 4.97
N SER A 201 -3.99 7.72 5.07
CA SER A 201 -4.60 8.37 6.24
C SER A 201 -4.63 7.45 7.46
N GLY A 202 -4.18 6.20 7.32
CA GLY A 202 -4.33 5.15 8.33
C GLY A 202 -5.79 4.75 8.53
N TRP A 203 -6.68 5.08 7.59
CA TRP A 203 -8.10 4.82 7.73
C TRP A 203 -8.39 3.33 7.53
N THR A 204 -8.72 2.66 8.64
CA THR A 204 -9.05 1.23 8.68
C THR A 204 -10.51 0.96 8.32
N GLY A 205 -11.33 1.99 8.15
CA GLY A 205 -12.77 1.85 7.94
C GLY A 205 -13.59 1.55 9.19
N VAL A 206 -12.93 1.43 10.35
CA VAL A 206 -13.58 1.23 11.66
C VAL A 206 -13.08 2.29 12.63
N ALA A 207 -13.98 2.84 13.43
CA ALA A 207 -13.64 3.77 14.50
C ALA A 207 -14.38 3.40 15.80
N GLU A 208 -13.77 3.76 16.92
CA GLU A 208 -14.39 3.69 18.24
C GLU A 208 -14.87 5.08 18.64
N ILE A 209 -16.10 5.18 19.14
CA ILE A 209 -16.69 6.44 19.58
C ILE A 209 -17.45 6.26 20.89
N ASP A 210 -17.49 7.32 21.69
CA ASP A 210 -18.37 7.41 22.85
C ASP A 210 -19.75 7.94 22.46
N ALA A 211 -20.79 7.40 23.09
CA ALA A 211 -22.17 7.85 23.00
C ALA A 211 -22.88 7.72 24.36
N SER A 212 -23.98 8.43 24.50
CA SER A 212 -24.87 8.32 25.66
C SER A 212 -25.64 6.99 25.66
N ASP A 213 -26.07 6.55 26.85
CA ASP A 213 -26.90 5.34 26.99
C ASP A 213 -28.23 5.47 26.20
N GLU A 214 -28.76 6.70 26.05
CA GLU A 214 -29.98 7.00 25.29
C GLU A 214 -29.76 6.81 23.78
N GLU A 215 -28.64 7.29 23.25
CA GLU A 215 -28.25 7.07 21.85
C GLU A 215 -28.08 5.57 21.56
N ILE A 216 -27.43 4.81 22.45
CA ILE A 216 -27.31 3.35 22.31
C ILE A 216 -28.68 2.67 22.39
N SER A 217 -29.54 3.07 23.33
CA SER A 217 -30.90 2.52 23.41
C SER A 217 -31.70 2.79 22.14
N THR A 218 -31.54 3.96 21.53
CA THR A 218 -32.19 4.35 20.27
C THR A 218 -31.68 3.49 19.10
N LEU A 219 -30.36 3.24 19.05
CA LEU A 219 -29.78 2.31 18.07
C LEU A 219 -30.36 0.89 18.22
N TYR A 220 -30.47 0.37 19.44
CA TYR A 220 -31.12 -0.94 19.68
C TYR A 220 -32.62 -0.94 19.37
N GLY A 221 -33.26 0.24 19.37
CA GLY A 221 -34.61 0.45 18.82
C GLY A 221 -34.67 0.43 17.29
N HIS A 222 -33.55 0.24 16.60
CA HIS A 222 -33.40 0.31 15.13
C HIS A 222 -33.67 1.67 14.52
N GLU A 223 -33.63 2.74 15.33
CA GLU A 223 -33.77 4.11 14.86
C GLU A 223 -32.39 4.70 14.54
N PRO A 224 -32.23 5.41 13.40
CA PRO A 224 -31.00 6.14 13.10
C PRO A 224 -30.71 7.23 14.13
N VAL A 225 -29.45 7.37 14.53
CA VAL A 225 -29.02 8.36 15.54
C VAL A 225 -28.00 9.31 14.96
N PHE A 226 -28.18 10.61 15.18
CA PHE A 226 -27.17 11.60 14.84
C PHE A 226 -26.17 11.74 15.99
N ILE A 227 -24.95 11.26 15.80
CA ILE A 227 -23.85 11.40 16.76
C ILE A 227 -22.81 12.34 16.13
N PRO A 228 -22.50 13.52 16.71
CA PRO A 228 -21.62 14.51 16.09
C PRO A 228 -20.25 13.95 15.67
N ALA A 229 -19.62 13.13 16.53
CA ALA A 229 -18.33 12.51 16.24
C ALA A 229 -18.40 11.55 15.03
N ALA A 230 -19.52 10.84 14.86
CA ALA A 230 -19.72 9.93 13.73
C ALA A 230 -20.02 10.69 12.42
N ALA A 231 -20.67 11.85 12.50
CA ALA A 231 -21.08 12.63 11.34
C ALA A 231 -19.88 13.19 10.54
N GLU A 232 -18.76 13.45 11.23
CA GLU A 232 -17.50 13.88 10.60
C GLU A 232 -16.78 12.75 9.85
N MET A 233 -17.15 11.49 10.11
CA MET A 233 -16.50 10.33 9.50
C MET A 233 -16.99 10.06 8.07
N PRO A 234 -16.17 9.39 7.24
CA PRO A 234 -16.59 8.94 5.91
C PRO A 234 -17.84 8.06 5.97
N VAL A 235 -18.69 8.13 4.94
CA VAL A 235 -19.81 7.21 4.76
C VAL A 235 -19.30 5.77 4.75
N ASN A 236 -20.11 4.84 5.28
CA ASN A 236 -19.79 3.43 5.46
C ASN A 236 -18.68 3.12 6.47
N THR A 237 -18.23 4.10 7.27
CA THR A 237 -17.36 3.83 8.42
C THR A 237 -18.12 2.99 9.44
N GLY A 238 -17.57 1.83 9.81
CA GLY A 238 -18.07 0.99 10.89
C GLY A 238 -17.69 1.59 12.25
N LEU A 239 -18.56 1.42 13.23
CA LEU A 239 -18.43 2.05 14.55
C LEU A 239 -18.53 0.99 15.64
N VAL A 240 -17.58 1.05 16.57
CA VAL A 240 -17.74 0.46 17.91
C VAL A 240 -18.19 1.61 18.82
N VAL A 241 -19.48 1.62 19.15
CA VAL A 241 -20.11 2.67 19.96
C VAL A 241 -20.08 2.23 21.42
N LEU A 242 -19.43 3.00 22.27
CA LEU A 242 -19.28 2.73 23.70
C LEU A 242 -20.14 3.68 24.54
N SER A 243 -20.66 3.17 25.65
CA SER A 243 -21.36 3.95 26.66
C SER A 243 -21.00 3.44 28.05
N SER A 244 -21.52 4.09 29.09
CA SER A 244 -21.30 3.68 30.48
C SER A 244 -21.92 2.32 30.82
N ARG A 245 -23.00 1.92 30.12
CA ARG A 245 -23.77 0.70 30.42
C ARG A 245 -23.60 -0.43 29.41
N GLY A 246 -22.92 -0.18 28.29
CA GLY A 246 -22.75 -1.20 27.26
C GLY A 246 -22.13 -0.67 25.98
N SER A 247 -22.18 -1.49 24.94
CA SER A 247 -21.67 -1.16 23.60
C SER A 247 -22.67 -1.57 22.52
N ALA A 248 -22.49 -0.99 21.33
CA ALA A 248 -23.21 -1.35 20.13
C ALA A 248 -22.26 -1.30 18.92
N LEU A 249 -22.60 -2.06 17.87
CA LEU A 249 -21.98 -1.88 16.57
C LEU A 249 -22.88 -0.99 15.72
N GLY A 250 -22.28 -0.05 15.00
CA GLY A 250 -22.99 0.86 14.12
C GLY A 250 -22.27 1.06 12.79
N ARG A 251 -22.94 1.70 11.83
CA ARG A 251 -22.32 2.16 10.58
C ARG A 251 -22.85 3.54 10.22
N VAL A 252 -21.96 4.41 9.76
CA VAL A 252 -22.29 5.76 9.28
C VAL A 252 -22.99 5.67 7.92
N GLY A 253 -24.23 6.13 7.85
CA GLY A 253 -24.99 6.22 6.61
C GLY A 253 -24.61 7.41 5.73
N ALA A 254 -25.14 7.44 4.50
CA ALA A 254 -24.93 8.54 3.56
C ALA A 254 -25.53 9.88 4.05
N ASP A 255 -26.56 9.82 4.90
CA ASP A 255 -27.18 10.93 5.60
C ASP A 255 -26.43 11.35 6.88
N LYS A 256 -25.25 10.78 7.12
CA LYS A 256 -24.40 11.03 8.30
C LYS A 256 -25.02 10.59 9.64
N GLN A 257 -26.07 9.78 9.59
CA GLN A 257 -26.66 9.17 10.78
C GLN A 257 -26.12 7.75 10.99
N VAL A 258 -25.96 7.37 12.24
CA VAL A 258 -25.51 6.04 12.66
C VAL A 258 -26.70 5.09 12.65
N ARG A 259 -26.52 3.92 12.02
CA ARG A 259 -27.48 2.82 12.04
C ARG A 259 -26.88 1.62 12.75
N LEU A 260 -27.70 0.90 13.51
CA LEU A 260 -27.27 -0.30 14.22
C LEU A 260 -26.84 -1.39 13.24
N VAL A 261 -25.67 -1.97 13.51
CA VAL A 261 -25.21 -3.21 12.90
C VAL A 261 -25.53 -4.37 13.84
N LYS A 262 -26.34 -5.32 13.37
CA LYS A 262 -26.70 -6.51 14.14
C LYS A 262 -25.48 -7.42 14.27
N GLY A 263 -24.96 -7.56 15.49
CA GLY A 263 -23.74 -8.31 15.78
C GLY A 263 -23.87 -9.83 15.71
N ASP A 264 -25.09 -10.35 15.61
CA ASP A 264 -25.44 -11.78 15.55
C ASP A 264 -25.72 -12.27 14.12
N ARG A 265 -25.40 -11.46 13.09
CA ARG A 265 -25.59 -11.86 11.69
C ARG A 265 -24.58 -12.90 11.26
N ASP A 266 -25.11 -13.97 10.68
CA ASP A 266 -24.34 -15.01 10.00
C ASP A 266 -24.47 -14.84 8.48
N ILE A 267 -23.40 -15.19 7.76
CA ILE A 267 -23.42 -15.30 6.29
C ILE A 267 -23.05 -16.72 5.90
N PHE A 268 -23.99 -17.44 5.31
CA PHE A 268 -23.78 -18.79 4.84
C PHE A 268 -23.11 -19.71 5.89
N GLY A 269 -23.60 -19.66 7.14
CA GLY A 269 -23.09 -20.42 8.28
C GLY A 269 -21.84 -19.86 8.97
N LEU A 270 -21.25 -18.77 8.46
CA LEU A 270 -20.09 -18.12 9.06
C LEU A 270 -20.50 -16.93 9.94
N HIS A 271 -20.10 -17.00 11.21
CA HIS A 271 -20.31 -15.96 12.21
C HIS A 271 -19.08 -15.06 12.38
N GLY A 272 -19.27 -13.74 12.48
CA GLY A 272 -18.20 -12.78 12.76
C GLY A 272 -17.72 -12.86 14.21
N ARG A 273 -16.43 -13.18 14.43
CA ARG A 273 -15.85 -13.36 15.78
C ARG A 273 -15.30 -12.07 16.38
N SER A 274 -14.98 -11.09 15.54
CA SER A 274 -14.52 -9.77 15.96
C SER A 274 -15.53 -8.68 15.56
N ALA A 275 -15.41 -7.49 16.16
CA ALA A 275 -16.21 -6.33 15.76
C ALA A 275 -15.99 -6.00 14.29
N GLU A 276 -14.75 -6.04 13.80
CA GLU A 276 -14.43 -5.74 12.40
C GLU A 276 -15.04 -6.77 11.44
N GLN A 277 -15.05 -8.06 11.79
CA GLN A 277 -15.69 -9.09 10.98
C GLN A 277 -17.21 -8.90 10.93
N ARG A 278 -17.86 -8.57 12.06
CA ARG A 278 -19.31 -8.31 12.11
C ARG A 278 -19.69 -7.07 11.29
N LEU A 279 -18.88 -6.02 11.36
CA LEU A 279 -19.02 -4.83 10.52
C LEU A 279 -18.78 -5.15 9.04
N ALA A 280 -17.82 -6.03 8.71
CA ALA A 280 -17.57 -6.50 7.35
C ALA A 280 -18.74 -7.32 6.80
N ILE A 281 -19.36 -8.18 7.61
CA ILE A 281 -20.57 -8.91 7.24
C ILE A 281 -21.69 -7.93 6.89
N ASP A 282 -21.95 -6.93 7.73
CA ASP A 282 -22.97 -5.91 7.42
C ASP A 282 -22.69 -5.19 6.11
N LEU A 283 -21.44 -4.77 5.90
CA LEU A 283 -21.03 -4.06 4.70
C LEU A 283 -21.13 -4.92 3.43
N LEU A 284 -20.73 -6.18 3.50
CA LEU A 284 -20.82 -7.14 2.39
C LEU A 284 -22.28 -7.39 2.00
N MET A 285 -23.17 -7.51 2.99
CA MET A 285 -24.57 -7.80 2.78
C MET A 285 -25.41 -6.60 2.31
N ASP A 286 -24.91 -5.37 2.44
CA ASP A 286 -25.66 -4.17 2.02
C ASP A 286 -25.67 -4.02 0.48
N PRO A 287 -26.82 -4.15 -0.20
CA PRO A 287 -26.89 -4.03 -1.65
C PRO A 287 -26.61 -2.60 -2.16
N ALA A 288 -26.69 -1.58 -1.30
CA ALA A 288 -26.37 -0.20 -1.67
C ALA A 288 -24.86 0.04 -1.85
N VAL A 289 -24.00 -0.82 -1.29
CA VAL A 289 -22.54 -0.71 -1.37
C VAL A 289 -22.02 -1.63 -2.47
N GLY A 290 -21.73 -1.07 -3.64
CA GLY A 290 -21.28 -1.83 -4.82
C GLY A 290 -19.81 -2.25 -4.79
N ILE A 291 -18.94 -1.53 -4.07
CA ILE A 291 -17.50 -1.78 -4.01
C ILE A 291 -17.09 -1.94 -2.54
N VAL A 292 -16.60 -3.11 -2.18
CA VAL A 292 -16.13 -3.42 -0.81
C VAL A 292 -14.65 -3.75 -0.84
N SER A 293 -13.87 -3.13 0.04
CA SER A 293 -12.45 -3.43 0.23
C SER A 293 -12.23 -4.05 1.61
N LEU A 294 -11.74 -5.29 1.64
CA LEU A 294 -11.40 -6.01 2.86
C LEU A 294 -9.87 -6.13 2.96
N GLY A 295 -9.28 -5.29 3.80
CA GLY A 295 -7.86 -5.33 4.13
C GLY A 295 -7.58 -6.19 5.37
N GLY A 296 -6.33 -6.58 5.58
CA GLY A 296 -5.90 -7.21 6.83
C GLY A 296 -4.83 -8.27 6.63
N ARG A 297 -4.19 -8.71 7.72
CA ARG A 297 -3.12 -9.71 7.67
C ARG A 297 -3.63 -11.08 7.22
N ALA A 298 -2.75 -11.97 6.78
CA ALA A 298 -3.13 -13.35 6.48
C ALA A 298 -3.74 -14.07 7.70
N GLY A 299 -4.85 -14.78 7.50
CA GLY A 299 -5.56 -15.50 8.57
C GLY A 299 -6.63 -14.70 9.32
N THR A 300 -6.95 -13.48 8.88
CA THR A 300 -8.05 -12.66 9.45
C THR A 300 -9.43 -13.00 8.88
N GLY A 301 -9.52 -13.93 7.92
CA GLY A 301 -10.79 -14.43 7.36
C GLY A 301 -11.33 -13.68 6.14
N LYS A 302 -10.55 -12.79 5.52
CA LYS A 302 -10.99 -11.95 4.37
C LYS A 302 -11.65 -12.74 3.23
N SER A 303 -10.95 -13.75 2.69
CA SER A 303 -11.44 -14.54 1.56
C SER A 303 -12.65 -15.39 1.95
N ALA A 304 -12.66 -15.95 3.17
CA ALA A 304 -13.80 -16.68 3.72
C ALA A 304 -15.06 -15.80 3.81
N LEU A 305 -14.94 -14.61 4.40
CA LEU A 305 -16.04 -13.64 4.50
C LEU A 305 -16.57 -13.26 3.11
N ALA A 306 -15.69 -12.96 2.16
CA ALA A 306 -16.07 -12.59 0.80
C ALA A 306 -16.80 -13.74 0.07
N LEU A 307 -16.29 -14.97 0.17
CA LEU A 307 -16.88 -16.15 -0.45
C LEU A 307 -18.24 -16.49 0.16
N CYS A 308 -18.34 -16.56 1.49
CA CYS A 308 -19.61 -16.80 2.18
C CYS A 308 -20.65 -15.73 1.84
N ALA A 309 -20.27 -14.45 1.81
CA ALA A 309 -21.19 -13.38 1.42
C ALA A 309 -21.63 -13.50 -0.05
N GLY A 310 -20.74 -13.91 -0.94
CA GLY A 310 -21.07 -14.17 -2.34
C GLY A 310 -22.04 -15.33 -2.51
N LEU A 311 -21.80 -16.43 -1.81
CA LEU A 311 -22.68 -17.61 -1.82
C LEU A 311 -24.04 -17.31 -1.22
N GLU A 312 -24.10 -16.60 -0.08
CA GLU A 312 -25.34 -16.09 0.51
C GLU A 312 -26.13 -15.24 -0.50
N ALA A 313 -25.45 -14.33 -1.21
CA ALA A 313 -26.08 -13.46 -2.19
C ALA A 313 -26.62 -14.21 -3.42
N VAL A 314 -26.03 -15.35 -3.78
CA VAL A 314 -26.44 -16.15 -4.95
C VAL A 314 -27.49 -17.20 -4.58
N LEU A 315 -27.26 -17.96 -3.51
CA LEU A 315 -28.07 -19.13 -3.15
C LEU A 315 -29.28 -18.76 -2.30
N GLU A 316 -29.06 -17.98 -1.23
CA GLU A 316 -30.10 -17.66 -0.24
C GLU A 316 -30.91 -16.44 -0.66
N ARG A 317 -30.23 -15.34 -0.99
CA ARG A 317 -30.88 -14.06 -1.31
C ARG A 317 -31.24 -13.90 -2.78
N ARG A 318 -30.60 -14.68 -3.66
CA ARG A 318 -30.81 -14.66 -5.13
C ARG A 318 -30.66 -13.26 -5.76
N GLU A 319 -29.76 -12.46 -5.22
CA GLU A 319 -29.46 -11.10 -5.69
C GLU A 319 -28.56 -11.11 -6.91
N HIS A 320 -27.67 -12.10 -6.97
CA HIS A 320 -26.74 -12.32 -8.07
C HIS A 320 -26.93 -13.73 -8.64
N ARG A 321 -26.58 -13.93 -9.91
CA ARG A 321 -26.66 -15.24 -10.57
C ARG A 321 -25.47 -16.13 -10.27
N LYS A 322 -24.30 -15.54 -10.05
CA LYS A 322 -23.06 -16.28 -9.78
C LYS A 322 -22.02 -15.46 -9.04
N VAL A 323 -21.13 -16.18 -8.36
CA VAL A 323 -19.89 -15.67 -7.78
C VAL A 323 -18.74 -15.88 -8.78
N ILE A 324 -17.96 -14.84 -9.02
CA ILE A 324 -16.78 -14.90 -9.89
C ILE A 324 -15.56 -14.49 -9.07
N VAL A 325 -14.59 -15.38 -8.94
CA VAL A 325 -13.33 -15.12 -8.24
C VAL A 325 -12.22 -14.91 -9.26
N PHE A 326 -11.62 -13.73 -9.24
CA PHE A 326 -10.40 -13.44 -9.97
C PHE A 326 -9.20 -13.50 -9.03
N ARG A 327 -8.18 -14.26 -9.43
CA ARG A 327 -6.90 -14.29 -8.73
C ARG A 327 -5.76 -13.93 -9.67
N PRO A 328 -4.82 -13.07 -9.27
CA PRO A 328 -3.64 -12.81 -10.08
C PRO A 328 -2.69 -14.03 -10.05
N LEU A 329 -2.12 -14.34 -11.21
CA LEU A 329 -1.15 -15.42 -11.36
C LEU A 329 0.24 -14.89 -11.00
N PHE A 330 0.73 -15.25 -9.81
CA PHE A 330 2.13 -15.08 -9.47
C PHE A 330 2.76 -16.45 -9.28
N ALA A 331 3.92 -16.61 -9.91
CA ALA A 331 4.78 -17.75 -9.70
C ALA A 331 5.38 -17.71 -8.29
N VAL A 332 5.00 -18.65 -7.43
CA VAL A 332 5.69 -18.83 -6.16
C VAL A 332 7.00 -19.56 -6.43
N GLY A 333 8.13 -19.00 -5.98
CA GLY A 333 9.44 -19.66 -6.06
C GLY A 333 10.20 -19.52 -7.39
N GLY A 334 9.95 -18.44 -8.17
CA GLY A 334 10.73 -18.16 -9.38
C GLY A 334 10.46 -19.10 -10.56
N GLN A 335 9.41 -19.92 -10.50
CA GLN A 335 8.97 -20.70 -11.64
C GLN A 335 8.24 -19.79 -12.64
N GLU A 336 8.91 -19.31 -13.69
CA GLU A 336 8.16 -18.79 -14.83
C GLU A 336 7.08 -19.81 -15.20
N LEU A 337 5.84 -19.36 -15.33
CA LEU A 337 4.75 -20.17 -15.84
C LEU A 337 5.08 -20.46 -17.31
N GLY A 338 5.97 -21.43 -17.52
CA GLY A 338 6.14 -22.06 -18.81
C GLY A 338 4.77 -22.56 -19.26
N TYR A 339 4.69 -22.91 -20.54
CA TYR A 339 3.52 -23.56 -21.13
C TYR A 339 3.17 -24.83 -20.33
N LEU A 340 2.37 -24.71 -19.28
CA LEU A 340 1.71 -25.87 -18.68
C LEU A 340 0.85 -26.46 -19.80
N PRO A 341 1.12 -27.69 -20.26
CA PRO A 341 0.25 -28.33 -21.24
C PRO A 341 -1.10 -28.60 -20.56
N GLY A 342 -2.20 -28.28 -21.25
CA GLY A 342 -3.54 -28.50 -20.72
C GLY A 342 -4.53 -27.38 -21.06
N SER A 343 -5.81 -27.62 -20.76
CA SER A 343 -6.89 -26.64 -20.85
C SER A 343 -6.68 -25.49 -19.85
N GLU A 344 -7.34 -24.36 -20.08
CA GLU A 344 -7.28 -23.22 -19.15
C GLU A 344 -7.67 -23.61 -17.71
N GLN A 345 -8.67 -24.47 -17.56
CA GLN A 345 -9.11 -25.02 -16.27
C GLN A 345 -8.03 -25.89 -15.61
N GLU A 346 -7.33 -26.73 -16.38
CA GLU A 346 -6.22 -27.54 -15.85
C GLU A 346 -5.04 -26.67 -15.38
N LYS A 347 -4.81 -25.53 -16.03
CA LYS A 347 -3.81 -24.56 -15.58
C LYS A 347 -4.27 -23.81 -14.34
N MET A 348 -5.55 -23.51 -14.19
CA MET A 348 -6.08 -22.81 -13.02
C MET A 348 -6.26 -23.71 -11.80
N ASN A 349 -6.20 -25.04 -11.97
CA ASN A 349 -6.55 -26.03 -10.93
C ASN A 349 -5.83 -25.80 -9.58
N PRO A 350 -4.50 -25.56 -9.52
CA PRO A 350 -3.82 -25.30 -8.25
C PRO A 350 -4.29 -24.02 -7.53
N TRP A 351 -4.67 -23.00 -8.29
CA TRP A 351 -5.13 -21.71 -7.73
C TRP A 351 -6.60 -21.75 -7.34
N ALA A 352 -7.42 -22.46 -8.10
CA ALA A 352 -8.81 -22.76 -7.77
C ALA A 352 -8.88 -23.64 -6.50
N GLN A 353 -7.91 -24.53 -6.29
CA GLN A 353 -7.84 -25.38 -5.10
C GLN A 353 -7.85 -24.57 -3.80
N ALA A 354 -7.14 -23.45 -3.70
CA ALA A 354 -7.17 -22.63 -2.47
C ALA A 354 -8.56 -22.03 -2.17
N VAL A 355 -9.34 -21.69 -3.20
CA VAL A 355 -10.73 -21.25 -3.05
C VAL A 355 -11.57 -22.42 -2.56
N PHE A 356 -11.39 -23.60 -3.15
CA PHE A 356 -12.09 -24.82 -2.73
C PHE A 356 -11.70 -25.29 -1.32
N ASP A 357 -10.45 -25.16 -0.92
CA ASP A 357 -9.96 -25.48 0.43
C ASP A 357 -10.60 -24.53 1.45
N THR A 358 -10.72 -23.24 1.11
CA THR A 358 -11.41 -22.26 1.95
C THR A 358 -12.88 -22.61 2.12
N LEU A 359 -13.55 -22.99 1.03
CA LEU A 359 -14.96 -23.41 1.07
C LEU A 359 -15.15 -24.74 1.81
N GLY A 360 -14.33 -25.76 1.55
CA GLY A 360 -14.44 -27.06 2.20
C GLY A 360 -14.24 -27.03 3.71
N ALA A 361 -13.61 -25.98 4.24
CA ALA A 361 -13.51 -25.74 5.69
C ALA A 361 -14.79 -25.14 6.30
N LEU A 362 -15.69 -24.59 5.48
CA LEU A 362 -16.85 -23.78 5.90
C LEU A 362 -18.19 -24.40 5.52
N VAL A 363 -18.23 -25.11 4.39
CA VAL A 363 -19.46 -25.67 3.80
C VAL A 363 -19.25 -27.15 3.50
N SER A 364 -20.34 -27.93 3.47
CA SER A 364 -20.26 -29.35 3.16
C SER A 364 -19.83 -29.58 1.70
N GLN A 365 -19.21 -30.73 1.44
CA GLN A 365 -18.70 -31.06 0.11
C GLN A 365 -19.81 -31.09 -0.94
N GLU A 366 -21.02 -31.56 -0.57
CA GLU A 366 -22.17 -31.62 -1.46
C GLU A 366 -22.61 -30.24 -1.94
N VAL A 367 -22.55 -29.23 -1.05
CA VAL A 367 -22.87 -27.85 -1.42
C VAL A 367 -21.83 -27.34 -2.40
N VAL A 368 -20.53 -27.55 -2.14
CA VAL A 368 -19.44 -27.10 -3.03
C VAL A 368 -19.60 -27.71 -4.43
N GLU A 369 -19.88 -29.01 -4.51
CA GLU A 369 -20.14 -29.71 -5.77
C GLU A 369 -21.37 -29.13 -6.50
N GLU A 370 -22.46 -28.85 -5.78
CA GLU A 370 -23.68 -28.26 -6.36
C GLU A 370 -23.44 -26.86 -6.95
N VAL A 371 -22.74 -25.97 -6.26
CA VAL A 371 -22.44 -24.62 -6.79
C VAL A 371 -21.53 -24.67 -8.01
N MET A 372 -20.64 -25.66 -8.07
CA MET A 372 -19.74 -25.86 -9.19
C MET A 372 -20.46 -26.43 -10.41
N ASP A 373 -21.24 -27.51 -10.23
CA ASP A 373 -21.98 -28.18 -11.31
C ASP A 373 -22.99 -27.25 -11.97
N ARG A 374 -23.57 -26.33 -11.19
CA ARG A 374 -24.51 -25.32 -11.69
C ARG A 374 -23.84 -24.09 -12.30
N GLY A 375 -22.50 -23.99 -12.27
CA GLY A 375 -21.75 -22.82 -12.74
C GLY A 375 -22.05 -21.55 -11.94
N MET A 376 -22.46 -21.71 -10.68
CA MET A 376 -22.77 -20.60 -9.76
C MET A 376 -21.51 -20.04 -9.10
N LEU A 377 -20.40 -20.79 -9.11
CA LEU A 377 -19.08 -20.32 -8.69
C LEU A 377 -18.07 -20.55 -9.82
N GLU A 378 -17.39 -19.48 -10.24
CA GLU A 378 -16.33 -19.54 -11.26
C GLU A 378 -15.03 -18.94 -10.73
N VAL A 379 -13.91 -19.66 -10.88
CA VAL A 379 -12.57 -19.11 -10.60
C VAL A 379 -11.86 -18.89 -11.93
N MET A 380 -11.41 -17.65 -12.18
CA MET A 380 -10.81 -17.25 -13.45
C MET A 380 -9.52 -16.44 -13.24
N PRO A 381 -8.58 -16.48 -14.19
CA PRO A 381 -7.43 -15.58 -14.17
C PRO A 381 -7.87 -14.13 -14.44
N LEU A 382 -7.19 -13.17 -13.82
CA LEU A 382 -7.54 -11.74 -13.96
C LEU A 382 -7.45 -11.24 -15.42
N THR A 383 -6.63 -11.87 -16.27
CA THR A 383 -6.49 -11.54 -17.69
C THR A 383 -7.82 -11.62 -18.46
N HIS A 384 -8.75 -12.45 -17.99
CA HIS A 384 -10.02 -12.74 -18.67
C HIS A 384 -11.08 -11.66 -18.47
N ILE A 385 -10.80 -10.65 -17.66
CA ILE A 385 -11.75 -9.55 -17.45
C ILE A 385 -11.78 -8.55 -18.62
N ARG A 386 -10.73 -8.49 -19.43
CA ARG A 386 -10.64 -7.52 -20.53
C ARG A 386 -11.69 -7.81 -21.60
N GLY A 387 -12.52 -6.81 -21.91
CA GLY A 387 -13.56 -6.91 -22.93
C GLY A 387 -14.87 -7.54 -22.45
N ARG A 388 -15.01 -7.85 -21.15
CA ARG A 388 -16.26 -8.34 -20.57
C ARG A 388 -16.98 -7.20 -19.82
N SER A 389 -18.29 -7.35 -19.68
CA SER A 389 -19.10 -6.60 -18.71
C SER A 389 -19.78 -7.61 -17.81
N LEU A 390 -19.56 -7.51 -16.50
CA LEU A 390 -20.04 -8.47 -15.52
C LEU A 390 -21.34 -7.92 -14.93
N HIS A 391 -22.48 -8.49 -15.36
CA HIS A 391 -23.82 -8.13 -14.88
C HIS A 391 -24.37 -9.27 -14.02
N ASP A 392 -25.26 -8.95 -13.07
CA ASP A 392 -25.86 -9.92 -12.14
C ASP A 392 -24.81 -10.81 -11.43
N ALA A 393 -23.65 -10.26 -11.07
CA ALA A 393 -22.52 -11.04 -10.57
C ALA A 393 -21.96 -10.50 -9.24
N PHE A 394 -21.59 -11.42 -8.35
CA PHE A 394 -20.80 -11.12 -7.17
C PHE A 394 -19.32 -11.40 -7.48
N VAL A 395 -18.53 -10.36 -7.66
CA VAL A 395 -17.15 -10.46 -8.12
C VAL A 395 -16.20 -10.33 -6.94
N ILE A 396 -15.27 -11.27 -6.79
CA ILE A 396 -14.20 -11.23 -5.79
C ILE A 396 -12.88 -11.10 -6.54
N VAL A 397 -12.08 -10.11 -6.19
CA VAL A 397 -10.69 -9.98 -6.64
C VAL A 397 -9.80 -10.26 -5.43
N ASP A 398 -9.21 -11.45 -5.42
CA ASP A 398 -8.34 -11.87 -4.33
C ASP A 398 -6.89 -11.46 -4.54
N GLU A 399 -6.15 -11.26 -3.45
CA GLU A 399 -4.76 -10.80 -3.45
C GLU A 399 -4.56 -9.45 -4.19
N ALA A 400 -5.48 -8.52 -4.01
CA ALA A 400 -5.48 -7.24 -4.73
C ALA A 400 -4.29 -6.33 -4.41
N GLN A 401 -3.53 -6.60 -3.34
CA GLN A 401 -2.29 -5.86 -3.00
C GLN A 401 -1.21 -5.98 -4.07
N SER A 402 -1.25 -7.06 -4.86
CA SER A 402 -0.27 -7.33 -5.90
C SER A 402 -0.62 -6.68 -7.24
N LEU A 403 -1.77 -5.99 -7.31
CA LEU A 403 -2.28 -5.34 -8.52
C LEU A 403 -1.94 -3.85 -8.55
N GLU A 404 -1.53 -3.38 -9.73
CA GLU A 404 -1.38 -1.96 -10.01
C GLU A 404 -2.73 -1.25 -10.08
N LYS A 405 -2.75 0.06 -9.81
CA LYS A 405 -3.96 0.90 -9.85
C LYS A 405 -4.70 0.80 -11.20
N ASN A 406 -3.98 0.81 -12.32
CA ASN A 406 -4.58 0.73 -13.66
C ASN A 406 -5.28 -0.63 -13.91
N VAL A 407 -4.75 -1.71 -13.33
CA VAL A 407 -5.37 -3.04 -13.41
C VAL A 407 -6.64 -3.09 -12.57
N LEU A 408 -6.60 -2.58 -11.34
CA LEU A 408 -7.78 -2.45 -10.48
C LEU A 408 -8.87 -1.59 -11.15
N LEU A 409 -8.50 -0.48 -11.78
CA LEU A 409 -9.43 0.35 -12.56
C LEU A 409 -10.03 -0.41 -13.75
N THR A 410 -9.22 -1.20 -14.45
CA THR A 410 -9.70 -2.03 -15.57
C THR A 410 -10.74 -3.04 -15.08
N VAL A 411 -10.54 -3.61 -13.89
CA VAL A 411 -11.47 -4.58 -13.30
C VAL A 411 -12.76 -3.90 -12.83
N MET A 412 -12.65 -2.85 -12.02
CA MET A 412 -13.80 -2.14 -11.45
C MET A 412 -14.68 -1.51 -12.55
N SER A 413 -14.08 -1.03 -13.65
CA SER A 413 -14.84 -0.48 -14.79
C SER A 413 -15.62 -1.52 -15.59
N ARG A 414 -15.46 -2.83 -15.33
CA ARG A 414 -16.27 -3.90 -15.96
C ARG A 414 -17.46 -4.34 -15.12
N ILE A 415 -17.61 -3.81 -13.91
CA ILE A 415 -18.74 -4.14 -13.04
C ILE A 415 -19.99 -3.44 -13.59
N GLY A 416 -20.93 -4.25 -14.04
CA GLY A 416 -22.18 -3.84 -14.66
C GLY A 416 -23.30 -3.67 -13.65
N GLN A 417 -24.53 -3.58 -14.16
CA GLN A 417 -25.73 -3.47 -13.33
C GLN A 417 -25.91 -4.69 -12.42
N ASN A 418 -26.54 -4.44 -11.26
CA ASN A 418 -26.87 -5.45 -10.26
C ASN A 418 -25.68 -6.36 -9.92
N SER A 419 -24.50 -5.75 -9.75
CA SER A 419 -23.27 -6.47 -9.47
C SER A 419 -22.52 -5.78 -8.34
N LYS A 420 -21.81 -6.59 -7.56
CA LYS A 420 -20.97 -6.14 -6.45
C LYS A 420 -19.55 -6.64 -6.68
N ILE A 421 -18.56 -5.83 -6.30
CA ILE A 421 -17.16 -6.22 -6.30
C ILE A 421 -16.57 -6.14 -4.90
N VAL A 422 -15.86 -7.20 -4.50
CA VAL A 422 -15.12 -7.31 -3.25
C VAL A 422 -13.64 -7.44 -3.57
N LEU A 423 -12.82 -6.54 -3.03
CA LEU A 423 -11.37 -6.54 -3.17
C LEU A 423 -10.77 -7.02 -1.85
N THR A 424 -10.20 -8.22 -1.80
CA THR A 424 -9.48 -8.71 -0.61
C THR A 424 -7.99 -8.44 -0.78
N HIS A 425 -7.35 -7.92 0.27
CA HIS A 425 -5.94 -7.58 0.22
C HIS A 425 -5.22 -7.65 1.56
N ASP A 426 -3.91 -7.77 1.51
CA ASP A 426 -3.00 -7.62 2.63
C ASP A 426 -1.89 -6.63 2.27
N VAL A 427 -2.01 -5.37 2.70
CA VAL A 427 -1.02 -4.31 2.41
C VAL A 427 0.36 -4.62 3.00
N ALA A 428 0.47 -5.51 4.00
CA ALA A 428 1.75 -5.90 4.57
C ALA A 428 2.46 -6.97 3.71
N GLN A 429 1.72 -7.81 2.99
CA GLN A 429 2.24 -8.89 2.12
C GLN A 429 2.44 -8.40 0.68
N ARG A 430 3.39 -7.49 0.48
CA ARG A 430 3.72 -6.96 -0.86
C ARG A 430 4.81 -7.82 -1.50
N ASP A 431 4.39 -8.90 -2.15
CA ASP A 431 5.31 -9.80 -2.85
C ASP A 431 5.87 -9.18 -4.14
N ASN A 432 5.19 -8.15 -4.68
CA ASN A 432 5.58 -7.49 -5.93
C ASN A 432 6.27 -6.14 -5.67
N LEU A 433 7.59 -6.10 -5.88
CA LEU A 433 8.44 -4.90 -5.76
C LEU A 433 8.10 -3.78 -6.77
N ARG A 434 7.22 -4.04 -7.76
CA ARG A 434 6.81 -3.08 -8.80
C ARG A 434 5.68 -2.12 -8.38
N VAL A 435 4.94 -2.43 -7.32
CA VAL A 435 3.85 -1.57 -6.84
C VAL A 435 4.40 -0.66 -5.74
N GLY A 436 4.56 0.63 -6.03
CA GLY A 436 5.10 1.62 -5.09
C GLY A 436 4.24 1.77 -3.82
N ARG A 437 4.84 2.18 -2.68
CA ARG A 437 4.18 2.19 -1.35
C ARG A 437 2.79 2.86 -1.33
N HIS A 438 2.56 3.85 -2.18
CA HIS A 438 1.31 4.63 -2.32
C HIS A 438 0.54 4.37 -3.63
N ASP A 439 0.76 3.21 -4.25
CA ASP A 439 0.08 2.77 -5.48
C ASP A 439 -0.76 1.51 -5.23
N GLY A 440 -1.55 1.10 -6.22
CA GLY A 440 -2.38 -0.09 -6.16
C GLY A 440 -3.62 0.09 -5.28
N ILE A 441 -3.89 -0.90 -4.42
CA ILE A 441 -5.12 -0.96 -3.62
C ILE A 441 -5.23 0.17 -2.58
N ALA A 442 -4.11 0.60 -1.98
CA ALA A 442 -4.10 1.70 -1.00
C ALA A 442 -4.59 3.02 -1.64
N ALA A 443 -4.14 3.32 -2.86
CA ALA A 443 -4.59 4.48 -3.60
C ALA A 443 -6.09 4.41 -3.95
N VAL A 444 -6.61 3.22 -4.26
CA VAL A 444 -8.04 3.00 -4.53
C VAL A 444 -8.87 3.27 -3.27
N VAL A 445 -8.48 2.72 -2.13
CA VAL A 445 -9.18 2.90 -0.84
C VAL A 445 -9.31 4.37 -0.50
N GLU A 446 -8.22 5.12 -0.59
CA GLU A 446 -8.22 6.53 -0.26
C GLU A 446 -8.93 7.41 -1.29
N THR A 447 -8.87 7.05 -2.58
CA THR A 447 -9.61 7.78 -3.62
C THR A 447 -11.12 7.61 -3.48
N LEU A 448 -11.57 6.41 -3.07
CA LEU A 448 -13.00 6.09 -2.93
C LEU A 448 -13.56 6.36 -1.54
N LYS A 449 -12.71 6.69 -0.56
CA LYS A 449 -13.09 6.98 0.82
C LYS A 449 -14.22 8.02 0.88
N GLY A 450 -15.29 7.66 1.58
CA GLY A 450 -16.47 8.51 1.77
C GLY A 450 -17.49 8.49 0.64
N HIS A 451 -17.22 7.78 -0.47
CA HIS A 451 -18.21 7.58 -1.52
C HIS A 451 -19.29 6.57 -1.07
N PRO A 452 -20.60 6.83 -1.25
CA PRO A 452 -21.67 5.95 -0.74
C PRO A 452 -21.64 4.52 -1.28
N LEU A 453 -21.18 4.33 -2.52
CA LEU A 453 -21.03 3.00 -3.13
C LEU A 453 -19.79 2.23 -2.66
N PHE A 454 -18.91 2.85 -1.86
CA PHE A 454 -17.66 2.25 -1.42
C PHE A 454 -17.64 2.06 0.10
N GLY A 455 -17.16 0.90 0.54
CA GLY A 455 -16.81 0.68 1.93
C GLY A 455 -15.48 -0.04 2.05
N HIS A 456 -14.75 0.26 3.11
CA HIS A 456 -13.49 -0.38 3.43
C HIS A 456 -13.52 -0.85 4.88
N ILE A 457 -12.97 -2.03 5.16
CA ILE A 457 -12.69 -2.51 6.51
C ILE A 457 -11.33 -3.21 6.51
N THR A 458 -10.47 -2.86 7.46
CA THR A 458 -9.23 -3.56 7.75
C THR A 458 -9.42 -4.48 8.95
N LEU A 459 -9.25 -5.79 8.72
CA LEU A 459 -9.30 -6.82 9.75
C LEU A 459 -7.90 -6.95 10.39
N THR A 460 -7.81 -6.61 11.68
CA THR A 460 -6.54 -6.58 12.42
C THR A 460 -6.27 -7.88 13.18
N ARG A 461 -7.33 -8.51 13.71
CA ARG A 461 -7.23 -9.70 14.55
C ARG A 461 -7.14 -10.98 13.71
N SER A 462 -6.04 -11.71 13.87
CA SER A 462 -5.87 -13.05 13.28
C SER A 462 -6.69 -14.07 14.07
N GLU A 463 -7.42 -14.91 13.35
CA GLU A 463 -8.21 -16.01 13.92
C GLU A 463 -7.54 -17.38 13.69
N ARG A 464 -6.22 -17.35 13.43
CA ARG A 464 -5.40 -18.55 13.21
C ARG A 464 -5.34 -19.42 14.47
N SER A 465 -5.05 -20.69 14.25
CA SER A 465 -4.77 -21.61 15.36
C SER A 465 -3.60 -21.09 16.22
N PRO A 466 -3.57 -21.42 17.52
CA PRO A 466 -2.46 -21.02 18.40
C PRO A 466 -1.07 -21.39 17.87
N ILE A 467 -0.99 -22.49 17.10
CA ILE A 467 0.25 -22.94 16.44
C ILE A 467 0.70 -21.95 15.36
N ALA A 468 -0.21 -21.54 14.48
CA ALA A 468 0.13 -20.63 13.39
C ALA A 468 0.37 -19.19 13.89
N ALA A 469 -0.28 -18.79 14.99
CA ALA A 469 0.06 -17.54 15.70
C ALA A 469 1.49 -17.58 16.23
N LEU A 470 1.86 -18.62 16.99
CA LEU A 470 3.20 -18.80 17.56
C LEU A 470 4.31 -18.76 16.49
N VAL A 471 4.11 -19.46 15.37
CA VAL A 471 5.10 -19.49 14.28
C VAL A 471 5.25 -18.13 13.61
N THR A 472 4.16 -17.40 13.41
CA THR A 472 4.20 -16.05 12.81
C THR A 472 4.94 -15.09 13.74
N ASP A 473 4.62 -15.12 15.04
CA ASP A 473 5.26 -14.24 16.03
C ASP A 473 6.76 -14.52 16.19
N LEU A 474 7.17 -15.80 16.14
CA LEU A 474 8.58 -16.20 16.27
C LEU A 474 9.41 -15.94 15.01
N LEU A 475 8.82 -15.98 13.81
CA LEU A 475 9.54 -15.88 12.55
C LEU A 475 9.46 -14.48 11.89
N GLU A 476 8.39 -13.71 12.11
CA GLU A 476 8.32 -12.32 11.64
C GLU A 476 8.98 -11.33 12.63
N GLY A 477 9.16 -11.73 13.89
CA GLY A 477 9.80 -10.93 14.94
C GLY A 477 11.31 -11.10 15.09
N ALA A 478 11.96 -11.90 14.23
CA ALA A 478 13.39 -12.25 14.31
C ALA A 478 14.27 -11.47 13.32
#